data_AF-A0A5C9AX04-F1
#
_entry.id   AF-A0A5C9AX04-F1
#
_cell.length_a   1.000
_cell.length_b   1.000
_cell.length_c   1.000
_cell.angle_alpha   90.00
_cell.angle_beta   90.00
_cell.angle_gamma   90.00
#
_symmetry.space_group_name_H-M   'P 1'
#
loop_
_entity.id
_entity.type
_entity.pdbx_description
1 polymer ?
#
loop_
_entity_poly.entity_id
_entity_poly.type
_entity_poly.pdbx_seq_one_letter_code
_entity_poly.pdbx_strand_id
1 'polypeptide(L)'
;MSLKTWNEVTHGAIVAFASEAWVGSYLWFAPGWANGWPGGLTIHTVWSTGMAGLLFLLTLTLAVGVGAAVGSLCNRSEVGYRWGQRIFAAWLVAATILAFAMSYVAFAKIYASTLEMWPKAAG
;
A
#
# COMPACT_ATOMS: atom_id res chain seq x y z
N MET A 1 -6.14 -23.76 -1.31
CA MET A 1 -4.72 -23.39 -1.56
C MET A 1 -3.82 -24.33 -0.76
N SER A 2 -2.66 -24.71 -1.32
CA SER A 2 -1.69 -25.56 -0.62
C SER A 2 -0.88 -24.78 0.42
N LEU A 3 -0.31 -25.47 1.41
CA LEU A 3 0.59 -24.84 2.40
C LEU A 3 1.80 -24.17 1.74
N LYS A 4 2.36 -24.81 0.70
CA LYS A 4 3.46 -24.27 -0.10
C LYS A 4 3.07 -22.92 -0.71
N THR A 5 1.88 -22.84 -1.32
CA THR A 5 1.37 -21.61 -1.92
C THR A 5 1.18 -20.49 -0.89
N TRP A 6 0.66 -20.79 0.31
CA TRP A 6 0.53 -19.80 1.37
C TRP A 6 1.88 -19.22 1.81
N ASN A 7 2.88 -20.09 1.94
CA ASN A 7 4.23 -19.67 2.32
C ASN A 7 4.92 -18.86 1.21
N GLU A 8 4.73 -19.22 -0.06
CA GLU A 8 5.24 -18.45 -1.20
C GLU A 8 4.63 -17.05 -1.26
N VAL A 9 3.31 -16.93 -1.06
CA VAL A 9 2.63 -15.62 -1.02
C VAL A 9 3.12 -14.80 0.17
N THR A 10 3.33 -15.41 1.33
CA THR A 10 3.84 -14.71 2.53
C THR A 10 5.24 -14.16 2.28
N HIS A 11 6.16 -14.98 1.75
CA HIS A 11 7.52 -14.53 1.41
C HIS A 11 7.50 -13.46 0.32
N GLY A 12 6.69 -13.66 -0.73
CA GLY A 12 6.53 -12.68 -1.80
C GLY A 12 6.04 -11.34 -1.27
N ALA A 13 5.08 -11.34 -0.35
CA ALA A 13 4.58 -10.12 0.29
C ALA A 13 5.65 -9.43 1.15
N ILE A 14 6.49 -10.17 1.88
CA ILE A 14 7.60 -9.59 2.65
C ILE A 14 8.61 -8.91 1.71
N VAL A 15 9.00 -9.58 0.63
CA VAL A 15 9.95 -9.02 -0.35
C VAL A 15 9.36 -7.81 -1.07
N ALA A 16 8.09 -7.89 -1.48
CA ALA A 16 7.38 -6.78 -2.11
C ALA A 16 7.30 -5.59 -1.15
N PHE A 17 6.91 -5.80 0.10
CA PHE A 17 6.81 -4.75 1.11
C PHE A 17 8.17 -4.07 1.35
N ALA A 18 9.24 -4.86 1.49
CA ALA A 18 10.59 -4.32 1.65
C ALA A 18 11.01 -3.49 0.42
N SER A 19 10.67 -3.95 -0.78
CA SER A 19 10.98 -3.25 -2.03
C SER A 19 10.20 -1.95 -2.16
N GLU A 20 8.90 -1.97 -1.86
CA GLU A 20 8.02 -0.79 -1.82
C GLU A 20 8.53 0.23 -0.80
N ALA A 21 8.88 -0.22 0.41
CA ALA A 21 9.39 0.65 1.47
C ALA A 21 10.73 1.27 1.08
N TRP A 22 11.62 0.49 0.45
CA TRP A 22 12.92 0.97 -0.02
C TRP A 22 12.77 2.03 -1.12
N VAL A 23 12.06 1.70 -2.21
CA VAL A 23 11.80 2.63 -3.32
C VAL A 23 11.04 3.86 -2.82
N GLY A 24 10.02 3.64 -2.00
CA GLY A 24 9.21 4.68 -1.39
C GLY A 24 10.01 5.66 -0.54
N SER A 25 11.00 5.16 0.20
CA SER A 25 11.91 6.00 1.00
C SER A 25 12.73 6.92 0.11
N TYR A 26 13.30 6.43 -1.00
CA TYR A 26 14.00 7.28 -1.96
C TYR A 26 13.09 8.36 -2.56
N LEU A 27 11.86 7.99 -2.94
CA LEU A 27 10.88 8.94 -3.47
C LEU A 27 10.44 9.98 -2.41
N TRP A 28 10.42 9.60 -1.13
CA TRP A 28 10.09 10.50 -0.03
C TRP A 28 11.15 11.61 0.13
N PHE A 29 12.44 11.25 0.10
CA PHE A 29 13.54 12.19 0.38
C PHE A 29 14.03 12.99 -0.82
N ALA A 30 13.72 12.57 -2.05
CA ALA A 30 14.14 13.26 -3.27
C ALA A 30 12.92 13.76 -4.09
N PRO A 31 12.19 14.80 -3.65
CA PRO A 31 10.92 15.22 -4.28
C PRO A 31 11.07 15.79 -5.70
N GLY A 32 12.29 15.88 -6.24
CA GLY A 32 12.56 16.36 -7.60
C GLY A 32 11.78 15.59 -8.69
N TRP A 33 11.40 14.34 -8.44
CA TRP A 33 10.58 13.54 -9.36
C TRP A 33 9.15 14.09 -9.53
N ALA A 34 8.65 14.89 -8.57
CA ALA A 34 7.30 15.44 -8.59
C ALA A 34 7.20 16.77 -9.37
N ASN A 35 8.32 17.31 -9.87
CA ASN A 35 8.36 18.56 -10.62
C ASN A 35 8.13 18.35 -12.12
N GLY A 36 7.50 19.33 -12.78
CA GLY A 36 7.42 19.40 -14.25
C GLY A 36 6.48 18.36 -14.89
N TRP A 37 5.53 17.80 -14.12
CA TRP A 37 4.57 16.85 -14.65
C TRP A 37 3.64 17.50 -15.69
N PRO A 38 3.33 16.78 -16.79
CA PRO A 38 2.47 17.29 -17.84
C PRO A 38 1.05 17.59 -17.33
N GLY A 39 0.33 18.47 -18.04
CA GLY A 39 -1.04 18.84 -17.68
C GLY A 39 -1.15 19.89 -16.57
N GLY A 40 -0.05 20.58 -16.22
CA GLY A 40 -0.06 21.66 -15.23
C GLY A 40 -0.25 21.18 -13.79
N LEU A 41 0.01 19.89 -13.52
CA LEU A 41 -0.07 19.35 -12.17
C LEU A 41 0.99 19.98 -11.28
N THR A 42 0.55 20.45 -10.11
CA THR A 42 1.46 21.06 -9.13
C THR A 42 2.29 19.99 -8.43
N ILE A 43 3.49 20.38 -7.97
CA ILE A 43 4.35 19.51 -7.14
C ILE A 43 3.58 18.95 -5.94
N HIS A 44 2.69 19.73 -5.33
CA HIS A 44 1.89 19.28 -4.19
C HIS A 44 0.94 18.14 -4.57
N THR A 45 0.25 18.28 -5.71
CA THR A 45 -0.67 17.25 -6.19
C THR A 45 0.07 15.96 -6.50
N VAL A 46 1.18 16.06 -7.25
CA VAL A 46 1.95 14.89 -7.67
C VAL A 46 2.59 14.19 -6.48
N TRP A 47 3.25 14.96 -5.61
CA TRP A 47 3.92 14.40 -4.44
C TRP A 47 2.91 13.76 -3.50
N SER A 48 1.84 14.45 -3.11
CA SER A 48 0.81 13.89 -2.23
C SER A 48 0.11 12.66 -2.82
N THR A 49 -0.12 12.64 -4.14
CA THR A 49 -0.70 11.48 -4.83
C THR A 49 0.26 10.29 -4.78
N GLY A 50 1.55 10.52 -5.04
CA GLY A 50 2.56 9.47 -4.94
C GLY A 50 2.68 8.90 -3.52
N MET A 51 2.68 9.76 -2.50
CA MET A 51 2.77 9.32 -1.11
C MET A 51 1.53 8.54 -0.68
N ALA A 52 0.33 9.00 -1.04
CA ALA A 52 -0.91 8.28 -0.77
C ALA A 52 -0.97 6.94 -1.53
N GLY A 53 -0.50 6.90 -2.78
CA GLY A 53 -0.38 5.68 -3.57
C GLY A 53 0.61 4.68 -2.94
N LEU A 54 1.76 5.15 -2.47
CA LEU A 54 2.72 4.31 -1.76
C LEU A 54 2.13 3.75 -0.46
N LEU A 55 1.43 4.58 0.32
CA LEU A 55 0.74 4.14 1.54
C LEU A 55 -0.29 3.05 1.24
N PHE A 56 -1.05 3.22 0.15
CA PHE A 56 -2.02 2.22 -0.33
C PHE A 56 -1.33 0.89 -0.64
N LEU A 57 -0.25 0.92 -1.42
CA LEU A 57 0.52 -0.26 -1.80
C LEU A 57 1.07 -0.98 -0.57
N LEU A 58 1.77 -0.27 0.32
CA LEU A 58 2.34 -0.84 1.54
C LEU A 58 1.26 -1.49 2.43
N THR A 59 0.11 -0.84 2.56
CA THR A 59 -1.01 -1.37 3.36
C THR A 59 -1.59 -2.63 2.73
N LEU A 60 -1.76 -2.65 1.41
CA LEU A 60 -2.31 -3.79 0.69
C LEU A 60 -1.34 -4.97 0.72
N THR A 61 -0.06 -4.74 0.48
CA THR A 61 1.00 -5.76 0.54
C THR A 61 1.12 -6.35 1.95
N LEU A 62 1.02 -5.51 2.99
CA LEU A 62 0.95 -5.98 4.37
C LEU A 62 -0.28 -6.85 4.61
N ALA A 63 -1.46 -6.44 4.13
CA ALA A 63 -2.69 -7.22 4.28
C ALA A 63 -2.62 -8.58 3.55
N VAL A 64 -1.99 -8.63 2.37
CA VAL A 64 -1.71 -9.88 1.65
C VAL A 64 -0.81 -10.79 2.49
N GLY A 65 0.30 -10.25 3.00
CA GLY A 65 1.25 -11.01 3.83
C GLY A 65 0.62 -11.56 5.11
N VAL A 66 -0.13 -10.73 5.84
CA VAL A 66 -0.83 -11.13 7.07
C VAL A 66 -1.90 -12.18 6.76
N GLY A 67 -2.73 -11.95 5.74
CA GLY A 67 -3.76 -12.89 5.34
C GLY A 67 -3.19 -14.24 4.90
N ALA A 68 -2.05 -14.24 4.21
CA ALA A 68 -1.37 -15.46 3.79
C ALA A 68 -0.71 -16.21 4.95
N ALA A 69 -0.10 -15.50 5.90
CA ALA A 69 0.47 -16.09 7.10
C ALA A 69 -0.61 -16.75 7.98
N VAL A 70 -1.73 -16.05 8.20
CA VAL A 70 -2.90 -16.61 8.90
C VAL A 70 -3.47 -17.79 8.12
N GLY A 71 -3.60 -17.68 6.80
CA GLY A 71 -4.02 -18.77 5.91
C GLY A 71 -3.14 -20.01 6.04
N SER A 72 -1.81 -19.85 6.10
CA SER A 72 -0.84 -20.92 6.32
C SER A 72 -1.07 -21.65 7.65
N LEU A 73 -1.32 -20.90 8.73
CA LEU A 73 -1.62 -21.45 10.05
C LEU A 73 -2.95 -22.21 10.06
N CYS A 74 -4.00 -21.62 9.50
CA CYS A 74 -5.34 -22.23 9.45
C CYS A 74 -5.41 -23.46 8.54
N ASN A 75 -4.56 -23.54 7.50
CA ASN A 75 -4.50 -24.66 6.57
C ASN A 75 -4.05 -25.99 7.23
N ARG A 76 -3.59 -25.95 8.49
CA ARG A 76 -3.31 -27.15 9.31
C ARG A 76 -4.57 -27.83 9.84
N SER A 77 -5.75 -27.22 9.66
CA SER A 77 -7.06 -27.77 10.03
C SER A 77 -7.91 -28.10 8.79
N GLU A 78 -8.73 -29.15 8.84
CA GLU A 78 -9.63 -29.51 7.72
C GLU A 78 -10.63 -28.40 7.35
N VAL A 79 -11.14 -27.67 8.36
CA VAL A 79 -12.06 -26.55 8.15
C VAL A 79 -11.35 -25.39 7.43
N GLY A 80 -10.12 -25.08 7.86
CA GLY A 80 -9.31 -24.04 7.24
C GLY A 80 -8.92 -24.36 5.79
N TYR A 81 -8.69 -25.63 5.46
CA TYR A 81 -8.42 -26.07 4.09
C TYR A 81 -9.63 -25.82 3.15
N ARG A 82 -10.85 -26.08 3.62
CA ARG A 82 -12.08 -25.94 2.81
C ARG A 82 -12.48 -24.49 2.56
N TRP A 83 -12.36 -23.63 3.57
CA TRP A 83 -12.86 -22.24 3.49
C TRP A 83 -11.79 -21.18 3.33
N GLY A 84 -10.51 -21.52 3.54
CA GLY A 84 -9.41 -20.55 3.61
C GLY A 84 -9.29 -19.66 2.39
N GLN A 85 -9.49 -20.19 1.18
CA GLN A 85 -9.41 -19.39 -0.05
C GLN A 85 -10.54 -18.37 -0.18
N ARG A 86 -11.78 -18.72 0.21
CA ARG A 86 -12.92 -17.80 0.16
C ARG A 86 -12.79 -16.71 1.21
N ILE A 87 -12.38 -17.08 2.43
CA ILE A 87 -12.14 -16.15 3.53
C ILE A 87 -10.99 -15.20 3.15
N PHE A 88 -9.92 -15.70 2.56
CA PHE A 88 -8.81 -14.88 2.10
C PHE A 88 -9.22 -13.92 0.99
N ALA A 89 -10.04 -14.34 0.02
CA ALA A 89 -10.57 -13.44 -1.00
C ALA A 89 -11.43 -12.33 -0.40
N ALA A 90 -12.33 -12.66 0.54
CA ALA A 90 -13.15 -11.68 1.25
C ALA A 90 -12.29 -10.71 2.08
N TRP A 91 -11.25 -11.22 2.75
CA TRP A 91 -10.26 -10.43 3.46
C TRP A 91 -9.55 -9.43 2.55
N LEU A 92 -9.10 -9.85 1.36
CA LEU A 92 -8.43 -8.97 0.42
C LEU A 92 -9.34 -7.86 -0.10
N VAL A 93 -10.62 -8.17 -0.36
CA VAL A 93 -11.61 -7.15 -0.75
C VAL A 93 -11.80 -6.13 0.37
N ALA A 94 -12.02 -6.59 1.61
CA ALA A 94 -12.18 -5.71 2.76
C ALA A 94 -10.93 -4.85 3.01
N ALA A 95 -9.74 -5.46 2.94
CA ALA A 95 -8.46 -4.78 3.10
C ALA A 95 -8.23 -3.74 2.00
N THR A 96 -8.60 -4.03 0.75
CA THR A 96 -8.50 -3.08 -0.36
C THR A 96 -9.37 -1.85 -0.13
N ILE A 97 -10.63 -2.05 0.27
CA ILE A 97 -11.55 -0.96 0.57
C ILE A 97 -11.01 -0.10 1.72
N LEU A 98 -10.52 -0.73 2.79
CA LEU A 98 -9.96 -0.04 3.94
C LEU A 98 -8.67 0.72 3.58
N ALA A 99 -7.76 0.10 2.85
CA ALA A 99 -6.52 0.72 2.39
C ALA A 99 -6.81 1.93 1.49
N PHE A 100 -7.80 1.83 0.59
CA PHE A 100 -8.22 2.94 -0.26
C PHE A 100 -8.78 4.10 0.58
N ALA A 101 -9.68 3.82 1.52
CA ALA A 101 -10.26 4.84 2.39
C ALA A 101 -9.19 5.54 3.24
N MET A 102 -8.26 4.79 3.83
CA MET A 102 -7.15 5.36 4.61
C MET A 102 -6.23 6.22 3.73
N SER A 103 -5.91 5.76 2.53
CA SER A 103 -5.02 6.47 1.60
C SER A 103 -5.68 7.75 1.07
N TYR A 104 -6.98 7.72 0.82
CA TYR A 104 -7.76 8.89 0.43
C TYR A 104 -7.77 9.95 1.55
N VAL A 105 -7.98 9.54 2.80
CA VAL A 105 -7.90 10.45 3.95
C VAL A 105 -6.47 10.98 4.16
N ALA A 106 -5.47 10.10 3.99
CA ALA A 106 -4.07 10.47 4.10
C ALA A 106 -3.67 11.49 3.03
N PHE A 107 -4.16 11.36 1.79
CA PHE A 107 -3.91 12.33 0.72
C PHE A 107 -4.25 13.75 1.15
N ALA A 108 -5.43 13.98 1.73
CA ALA A 108 -5.84 15.31 2.17
C ALA A 108 -4.87 15.89 3.23
N LYS A 109 -4.43 15.06 4.18
CA LYS A 109 -3.47 15.47 5.23
C LYS A 109 -2.08 15.73 4.67
N ILE A 110 -1.60 14.86 3.80
CA ILE A 110 -0.30 14.98 3.15
C ILE A 110 -0.29 16.25 2.29
N TYR A 111 -1.35 16.50 1.52
CA TYR A 111 -1.48 17.69 0.68
C TYR A 111 -1.46 18.98 1.49
N ALA A 112 -2.22 19.04 2.60
CA ALA A 112 -2.17 20.17 3.52
C ALA A 112 -0.76 20.41 4.08
N SER A 113 -0.09 19.35 4.55
CA SER A 113 1.28 19.45 5.06
C SER A 113 2.28 19.85 3.95
N THR A 114 2.06 19.39 2.72
CA THR A 114 2.92 19.73 1.57
C THR A 114 2.82 21.22 1.21
N LEU A 115 1.63 21.80 1.34
CA LEU A 115 1.41 23.24 1.15
C LEU A 115 2.14 24.07 2.20
N GLU A 116 2.26 23.58 3.42
CA GLU A 116 3.02 24.26 4.49
C GLU A 116 4.54 24.17 4.25
N MET A 117 5.04 23.03 3.75
CA MET A 117 6.47 22.83 3.45
C MET A 117 6.93 23.65 2.24
N TRP A 118 6.07 23.78 1.24
CA TRP A 118 6.34 24.54 0.02
C TRP A 118 5.19 25.51 -0.25
N PRO A 119 5.12 26.64 0.49
CA PRO A 119 4.08 27.62 0.27
C PRO A 119 4.15 28.11 -1.16
N LYS A 120 2.99 28.18 -1.84
CA LYS A 120 2.90 28.85 -3.14
C LYS A 120 3.46 30.25 -2.95
N ALA A 121 4.47 30.62 -3.74
CA ALA A 121 4.96 31.99 -3.76
C ALA A 121 3.74 32.90 -3.98
N ALA A 122 3.51 33.83 -3.04
CA ALA A 122 2.46 34.83 -3.17
C ALA A 122 2.75 35.62 -4.44
N GLY A 123 1.98 35.34 -5.49
CA GLY A 123 1.91 36.13 -6.72
C GLY A 123 0.83 37.17 -6.58
#